data_AF-A0AAD5TAX0-F1
#
_entry.id   AF-A0AAD5TAX0-F1
#
_cell.length_a   1.000
_cell.length_b   1.000
_cell.length_c   1.000
_cell.angle_alpha   90.00
_cell.angle_beta   90.00
_cell.angle_gamma   90.00
#
_symmetry.space_group_name_H-M   'P 1'
#
loop_
_entity.id
_entity.type
_entity.pdbx_description
1 polymer ?
#
loop_
_entity_poly.entity_id
_entity_poly.type
_entity_poly.pdbx_seq_one_letter_code
_entity_poly.pdbx_strand_id
1 'polypeptide(L)'
;MKVSNTVHSVTVAASTFWFLGLSRGLDASWLKLLFYAEASVQVLLSTSGFLNPRRKRFSYLVHSPPIMQALIGMNNTALAVIRLLALLNTPYQPALLFCIPVLWYFTRNAPADKMIQGMVVVNTLWAVKARSLGLGLYTVNILLAGLVLKEEYLGELTNLGIWYLMRNELA
;
A
#
# COMPACT_ATOMS: atom_id res chain seq x y z
N MET A 1 21.81 6.36 -7.31
CA MET A 1 21.53 7.60 -8.10
C MET A 1 20.35 8.30 -7.44
N LYS A 2 20.42 9.60 -7.10
CA LYS A 2 19.31 10.29 -6.40
C LYS A 2 18.26 10.73 -7.42
N VAL A 3 17.08 10.12 -7.39
CA VAL A 3 15.95 10.46 -8.26
C VAL A 3 15.22 11.69 -7.70
N SER A 4 14.81 12.62 -8.56
CA SER A 4 14.08 13.82 -8.14
C SER A 4 12.64 13.48 -7.74
N ASN A 5 12.04 14.32 -6.89
CA ASN A 5 10.63 14.17 -6.48
C ASN A 5 9.67 14.03 -7.67
N THR A 6 9.87 14.83 -8.73
CA THR A 6 9.04 14.78 -9.93
C THR A 6 9.14 13.45 -10.65
N VAL A 7 10.37 12.96 -10.90
CA VAL A 7 10.58 11.69 -11.61
C VAL A 7 10.01 10.51 -10.79
N HIS A 8 10.21 10.53 -9.48
CA HIS A 8 9.62 9.52 -8.60
C HIS A 8 8.08 9.58 -8.61
N SER A 9 7.50 10.78 -8.54
CA SER A 9 6.04 10.97 -8.58
C SER A 9 5.42 10.49 -9.88
N VAL A 10 6.10 10.67 -11.02
CA VAL A 10 5.68 10.11 -12.31
C VAL A 10 5.72 8.58 -12.30
N THR A 11 6.75 8.00 -11.69
CA THR A 11 6.89 6.53 -11.57
C THR A 11 5.76 5.93 -10.74
N VAL A 12 5.46 6.56 -9.60
CA VAL A 12 4.33 6.23 -8.71
C VAL A 12 2.98 6.44 -9.42
N ALA A 13 2.82 7.51 -10.20
CA ALA A 13 1.59 7.70 -10.99
C ALA A 13 1.41 6.61 -12.05
N ALA A 14 2.50 6.18 -12.69
CA ALA A 14 2.46 5.08 -13.66
C ALA A 14 2.12 3.73 -13.00
N SER A 15 2.58 3.49 -11.76
CA SER A 15 2.27 2.24 -11.03
C SER A 15 0.78 2.07 -10.76
N THR A 16 -0.01 3.15 -10.66
CA THR A 16 -1.48 3.07 -10.60
C THR A 16 -2.06 2.22 -11.74
N PHE A 17 -1.65 2.45 -12.99
CA PHE A 17 -2.16 1.70 -14.13
C PHE A 17 -1.75 0.24 -14.10
N TRP A 18 -0.56 -0.06 -13.55
CA TRP A 18 -0.10 -1.42 -13.34
C TRP A 18 -1.01 -2.17 -12.36
N PHE A 19 -1.29 -1.57 -11.18
CA PHE A 19 -2.19 -2.17 -10.20
C PHE A 19 -3.62 -2.38 -10.72
N LEU A 20 -4.16 -1.40 -11.45
CA LEU A 20 -5.46 -1.53 -12.13
C LEU A 20 -5.45 -2.62 -13.22
N GLY A 21 -4.32 -2.80 -13.91
CA GLY A 21 -4.12 -3.87 -14.88
C GLY A 21 -4.13 -5.25 -14.20
N LEU A 22 -3.37 -5.40 -13.11
CA LEU A 22 -3.28 -6.65 -12.35
C LEU A 22 -4.62 -7.09 -11.74
N SER A 23 -5.49 -6.13 -11.38
CA SER A 23 -6.81 -6.44 -10.83
C SER A 23 -7.82 -6.95 -11.86
N ARG A 24 -7.53 -6.81 -13.17
CA ARG A 24 -8.43 -7.30 -14.22
C ARG A 24 -8.50 -8.83 -14.19
N GLY A 25 -9.71 -9.35 -14.32
CA GLY A 25 -9.98 -10.78 -14.26
C GLY A 25 -10.05 -11.36 -12.85
N LEU A 26 -9.83 -10.56 -11.79
CA LEU A 26 -10.12 -10.99 -10.42
C LEU A 26 -11.63 -10.89 -10.14
N ASP A 27 -12.16 -11.87 -9.44
CA ASP A 27 -13.53 -11.88 -8.92
C ASP A 27 -13.75 -10.77 -7.89
N ALA A 28 -15.02 -10.47 -7.59
CA ALA A 28 -15.40 -9.52 -6.55
C ALA A 28 -15.02 -10.04 -5.14
N SER A 29 -13.75 -9.89 -4.79
CA SER A 29 -13.13 -10.42 -3.58
C SER A 29 -12.28 -9.37 -2.87
N TRP A 30 -11.84 -9.68 -1.65
CA TRP A 30 -10.86 -8.87 -0.92
C TRP A 30 -9.56 -8.67 -1.69
N LEU A 31 -9.15 -9.66 -2.48
CA LEU A 31 -7.95 -9.57 -3.29
C LEU A 31 -8.09 -8.49 -4.37
N LYS A 32 -9.21 -8.47 -5.11
CA LYS A 32 -9.47 -7.41 -6.10
C LYS A 32 -9.46 -6.03 -5.47
N LEU A 33 -10.11 -5.90 -4.31
CA LEU A 33 -10.14 -4.64 -3.59
C LEU A 33 -8.76 -4.23 -3.08
N LEU A 34 -7.91 -5.19 -2.71
CA LEU A 34 -6.53 -4.94 -2.29
C LEU A 34 -5.73 -4.24 -3.41
N PHE A 35 -5.84 -4.71 -4.66
CA PHE A 35 -5.20 -4.05 -5.81
C PHE A 35 -5.77 -2.65 -6.07
N TYR A 36 -7.07 -2.43 -5.91
CA TYR A 36 -7.67 -1.11 -6.06
C TYR A 36 -7.27 -0.13 -4.94
N ALA A 37 -7.17 -0.61 -3.71
CA ALA A 37 -6.68 0.20 -2.58
C ALA A 37 -5.21 0.58 -2.79
N GLU A 38 -4.40 -0.32 -3.35
CA GLU A 38 -3.02 -0.03 -3.71
C GLU A 38 -2.97 1.00 -4.85
N ALA A 39 -3.71 0.81 -5.95
CA ALA A 39 -3.80 1.80 -7.02
C ALA A 39 -4.20 3.19 -6.50
N SER A 40 -5.15 3.23 -5.55
CA SER A 40 -5.61 4.47 -4.91
C SER A 40 -4.52 5.14 -4.07
N VAL A 41 -3.70 4.37 -3.33
CA VAL A 41 -2.59 4.97 -2.57
C VAL A 41 -1.56 5.58 -3.50
N GLN A 42 -1.26 4.95 -4.63
CA GLN A 42 -0.33 5.47 -5.63
C GLN A 42 -0.80 6.81 -6.23
N VAL A 43 -2.11 6.97 -6.45
CA VAL A 43 -2.68 8.27 -6.87
C VAL A 43 -2.47 9.33 -5.80
N LEU A 44 -2.76 9.03 -4.53
CA LEU A 44 -2.60 9.99 -3.43
C LEU A 44 -1.12 10.37 -3.23
N LEU A 45 -0.24 9.38 -3.28
CA LEU A 45 1.21 9.53 -3.15
C LEU A 45 1.80 10.39 -4.26
N SER A 46 1.49 10.10 -5.51
CA SER A 46 1.94 10.91 -6.66
C SER A 46 1.36 12.31 -6.65
N THR A 47 0.07 12.46 -6.31
CA THR A 47 -0.59 13.77 -6.15
C THR A 47 0.08 14.60 -5.06
N SER A 48 0.40 14.01 -3.90
CA SER A 48 1.18 14.68 -2.86
C SER A 48 2.53 15.19 -3.39
N GLY A 49 3.22 14.38 -4.20
CA GLY A 49 4.49 14.73 -4.81
C GLY A 49 4.37 15.90 -5.78
N PHE A 50 3.37 15.88 -6.66
CA PHE A 50 3.09 16.95 -7.62
C PHE A 50 2.65 18.26 -6.99
N LEU A 51 1.86 18.21 -5.90
CA LEU A 51 1.45 19.40 -5.16
C LEU A 51 2.63 20.08 -4.42
N ASN A 52 3.78 19.41 -4.30
CA ASN A 52 4.94 19.93 -3.59
C ASN A 52 6.24 19.78 -4.41
N PRO A 53 6.32 20.41 -5.59
CA PRO A 53 7.43 20.21 -6.52
C PRO A 53 8.77 20.72 -5.99
N ARG A 54 8.74 21.60 -4.96
CA ARG A 54 9.94 22.15 -4.31
C ARG A 54 10.68 21.14 -3.42
N ARG A 55 10.08 19.98 -3.11
CA ARG A 55 10.76 18.95 -2.32
C ARG A 55 11.88 18.32 -3.14
N LYS A 56 13.07 18.22 -2.56
CA LYS A 56 14.23 17.58 -3.21
C LYS A 56 14.04 16.07 -3.38
N ARG A 57 13.21 15.45 -2.54
CA ARG A 57 12.98 14.00 -2.49
C ARG A 57 11.49 13.71 -2.30
N PHE A 58 11.08 12.57 -2.83
CA PHE A 58 9.80 11.97 -2.52
C PHE A 58 9.75 11.56 -1.04
N SER A 59 8.55 11.27 -0.52
CA SER A 59 8.38 10.73 0.82
C SER A 59 7.08 9.95 0.88
N TYR A 60 7.13 8.75 1.44
CA TYR A 60 5.94 7.92 1.74
C TYR A 60 5.30 8.23 3.10
N LEU A 61 5.91 9.11 3.91
CA LEU A 61 5.50 9.36 5.29
C LEU A 61 5.03 10.79 5.53
N VAL A 62 5.64 11.75 4.84
CA VAL A 62 5.41 13.17 5.07
C VAL A 62 4.69 13.78 3.86
N HIS A 63 3.45 14.21 4.08
CA HIS A 63 2.58 14.70 3.04
C HIS A 63 1.98 16.06 3.42
N SER A 64 1.92 16.96 2.45
CA SER A 64 1.25 18.25 2.55
C SER A 64 0.37 18.42 1.32
N PRO A 65 -0.79 19.08 1.42
CA PRO A 65 -1.43 19.62 2.64
C PRO A 65 -1.89 18.53 3.64
N PRO A 66 -2.28 18.89 4.88
CA PRO A 66 -2.68 17.92 5.92
C PRO A 66 -3.81 16.95 5.51
N ILE A 67 -4.71 17.40 4.63
CA ILE A 67 -5.76 16.54 4.06
C ILE A 67 -5.19 15.35 3.29
N MET A 68 -4.06 15.52 2.59
CA MET A 68 -3.41 14.43 1.86
C MET A 68 -2.83 13.39 2.82
N GLN A 69 -2.27 13.83 3.95
CA GLN A 69 -1.80 12.93 5.00
C GLN A 69 -2.96 12.14 5.61
N ALA A 70 -4.11 12.77 5.84
CA ALA A 70 -5.31 12.10 6.32
C ALA A 70 -5.83 11.04 5.32
N LEU A 71 -5.92 11.38 4.03
CA LEU A 71 -6.37 10.46 2.98
C LEU A 71 -5.43 9.25 2.82
N ILE A 72 -4.12 9.48 2.82
CA ILE A 72 -3.12 8.39 2.76
C ILE A 72 -3.23 7.51 4.01
N GLY A 73 -3.37 8.12 5.20
CA GLY A 73 -3.60 7.38 6.44
C GLY A 73 -4.85 6.50 6.39
N MET A 74 -5.97 7.04 5.89
CA MET A 74 -7.22 6.29 5.76
C MET A 74 -7.10 5.15 4.76
N ASN A 75 -6.40 5.37 3.64
CA ASN A 75 -6.14 4.32 2.65
C ASN A 75 -5.21 3.23 3.19
N ASN A 76 -4.20 3.59 3.99
CA ASN A 76 -3.36 2.61 4.69
C ASN A 76 -4.16 1.79 5.70
N THR A 77 -5.11 2.39 6.41
CA THR A 77 -6.08 1.64 7.24
C THR A 77 -6.91 0.69 6.39
N ALA A 78 -7.41 1.13 5.22
CA ALA A 78 -8.13 0.26 4.30
C ALA A 78 -7.29 -0.96 3.89
N LEU A 79 -6.04 -0.72 3.47
CA LEU A 79 -5.06 -1.73 3.09
C LEU A 79 -4.81 -2.75 4.22
N ALA A 80 -4.74 -2.32 5.48
CA ALA A 80 -4.56 -3.20 6.63
C ALA A 80 -5.82 -4.05 6.90
N VAL A 81 -7.00 -3.42 6.85
CA VAL A 81 -8.29 -4.11 7.07
C VAL A 81 -8.55 -5.16 5.99
N ILE A 82 -8.32 -4.82 4.72
CA ILE A 82 -8.49 -5.75 3.59
C ILE A 82 -7.60 -6.99 3.77
N ARG A 83 -6.32 -6.78 4.15
CA ARG A 83 -5.38 -7.89 4.43
C ARG A 83 -5.86 -8.77 5.58
N LEU A 84 -6.39 -8.17 6.64
CA LEU A 84 -6.95 -8.92 7.78
C LEU A 84 -8.16 -9.75 7.37
N LEU A 85 -9.09 -9.18 6.60
CA LEU A 85 -10.28 -9.88 6.11
C LEU A 85 -9.92 -11.03 5.16
N ALA A 86 -8.93 -10.80 4.28
CA ALA A 86 -8.38 -11.85 3.42
C ALA A 86 -7.68 -12.95 4.24
N LEU A 87 -6.84 -12.59 5.21
CA LEU A 87 -6.20 -13.53 6.13
C LEU A 87 -7.23 -14.39 6.87
N LEU A 88 -8.33 -13.81 7.33
CA LEU A 88 -9.37 -14.50 8.08
C LEU A 88 -10.35 -15.29 7.20
N ASN A 89 -10.16 -15.30 5.87
CA ASN A 89 -11.10 -15.87 4.90
C ASN A 89 -12.54 -15.36 5.08
N THR A 90 -12.71 -14.10 5.52
CA THR A 90 -14.03 -13.50 5.67
C THR A 90 -14.68 -13.38 4.28
N PRO A 91 -15.96 -13.75 4.08
CA PRO A 91 -16.63 -13.52 2.81
C PRO A 91 -16.62 -12.03 2.43
N TYR A 92 -16.49 -11.71 1.15
CA TYR A 92 -16.52 -10.33 0.68
C TYR A 92 -17.86 -9.68 1.01
N GLN A 93 -17.82 -8.57 1.75
CA GLN A 93 -18.99 -7.78 2.13
C GLN A 93 -18.65 -6.30 1.99
N PRO A 94 -19.21 -5.57 1.01
CA PRO A 94 -18.87 -4.16 0.78
C PRO A 94 -19.21 -3.27 1.98
N ALA A 95 -20.20 -3.66 2.80
CA ALA A 95 -20.57 -2.94 4.01
C ALA A 95 -19.43 -2.83 5.05
N LEU A 96 -18.49 -3.79 5.08
CA LEU A 96 -17.35 -3.74 6.01
C LEU A 96 -16.38 -2.59 5.69
N LEU A 97 -16.47 -1.99 4.50
CA LEU A 97 -15.67 -0.82 4.14
C LEU A 97 -16.08 0.44 4.90
N PHE A 98 -17.32 0.50 5.39
CA PHE A 98 -17.77 1.62 6.24
C PHE A 98 -17.09 1.63 7.62
N CYS A 99 -16.47 0.52 8.03
CA CYS A 99 -15.66 0.48 9.25
C CYS A 99 -14.32 1.20 9.10
N ILE A 100 -13.82 1.40 7.87
CA ILE A 100 -12.48 1.96 7.62
C ILE A 100 -12.34 3.38 8.15
N PRO A 101 -13.24 4.35 7.88
CA PRO A 101 -13.13 5.70 8.43
C PRO A 101 -13.17 5.72 9.97
N VAL A 102 -13.99 4.86 10.56
CA VAL A 102 -14.11 4.72 12.02
C VAL A 102 -12.81 4.21 12.63
N LEU A 103 -12.28 3.10 12.09
CA LEU A 103 -11.01 2.54 12.53
C LEU A 103 -9.86 3.53 12.36
N TRP A 104 -9.81 4.22 11.20
CA TRP A 104 -8.80 5.25 10.96
C TRP A 104 -8.89 6.37 12.00
N TYR A 105 -10.09 6.84 12.34
CA TYR A 105 -10.27 7.88 13.36
C TYR A 105 -9.67 7.48 14.71
N PHE A 106 -9.83 6.21 15.12
CA PHE A 106 -9.23 5.70 16.35
C PHE A 106 -7.71 5.51 16.25
N THR A 107 -7.19 5.17 15.06
CA THR A 107 -5.76 4.92 14.87
C THR A 107 -4.96 6.11 14.35
N ARG A 108 -5.58 7.27 14.04
CA ARG A 108 -4.93 8.41 13.36
C ARG A 108 -3.74 9.02 14.11
N ASN A 109 -3.70 8.85 15.43
CA ASN A 109 -2.61 9.34 16.28
C ASN A 109 -1.56 8.25 16.59
N ALA A 110 -1.75 7.04 16.07
CA ALA A 110 -0.77 5.97 16.24
C ALA A 110 0.54 6.35 15.52
N PRO A 111 1.70 6.13 16.14
CA PRO A 111 2.97 6.30 15.47
C PRO A 111 3.05 5.45 14.19
N ALA A 112 3.58 6.03 13.10
CA ALA A 112 3.63 5.36 11.80
C ALA A 112 4.42 4.04 11.83
N ASP A 113 5.46 3.95 12.66
CA ASP A 113 6.23 2.72 12.90
C ASP A 113 5.37 1.60 13.48
N LYS A 114 4.44 1.90 14.39
CA LYS A 114 3.51 0.92 14.96
C LYS A 114 2.50 0.42 13.94
N MET A 115 2.01 1.31 13.07
CA MET A 115 1.14 0.91 11.96
C MET A 115 1.87 -0.01 10.98
N ILE A 116 3.11 0.33 10.62
CA ILE A 116 3.96 -0.50 9.75
C ILE A 116 4.23 -1.87 10.39
N GLN A 117 4.57 -1.92 11.69
CA GLN A 117 4.77 -3.17 12.42
C GLN A 117 3.51 -4.05 12.40
N GLY A 118 2.33 -3.47 12.63
CA GLY A 118 1.05 -4.19 12.55
C GLY A 118 0.80 -4.76 11.15
N MET A 119 1.05 -3.97 10.10
CA MET A 119 0.94 -4.44 8.71
C MET A 119 1.92 -5.59 8.42
N VAL A 120 3.17 -5.48 8.87
CA VAL A 120 4.18 -6.54 8.73
C VAL A 120 3.71 -7.83 9.39
N VAL A 121 3.16 -7.77 10.61
CA VAL A 121 2.64 -8.96 11.31
C VAL A 121 1.48 -9.59 10.55
N VAL A 122 0.46 -8.81 10.19
CA VAL A 122 -0.71 -9.32 9.44
C VAL A 122 -0.28 -9.96 8.12
N ASN A 123 0.61 -9.29 7.38
CA ASN A 123 1.07 -9.77 6.08
C ASN A 123 1.97 -11.01 6.20
N THR A 124 2.76 -11.13 7.28
CA THR A 124 3.55 -12.34 7.59
C THR A 124 2.64 -13.53 7.88
N LEU A 125 1.65 -13.35 8.75
CA LEU A 125 0.67 -14.40 9.06
C LEU A 125 -0.08 -14.84 7.79
N TRP A 126 -0.41 -13.88 6.94
CA TRP A 126 -1.07 -14.17 5.67
C TRP A 126 -0.16 -14.93 4.70
N ALA A 127 1.11 -14.53 4.58
CA ALA A 127 2.10 -15.22 3.77
C ALA A 127 2.24 -16.70 4.18
N VAL A 128 2.35 -16.96 5.49
CA VAL A 128 2.45 -18.33 6.03
C VAL A 128 1.17 -19.12 5.73
N LYS A 129 0.00 -18.55 6.00
CA LYS A 129 -1.28 -19.22 5.77
C LYS A 129 -1.51 -19.55 4.29
N ALA A 130 -1.25 -18.59 3.41
CA ALA A 130 -1.44 -18.73 1.97
C ALA A 130 -0.28 -19.47 1.27
N ARG A 131 0.82 -19.73 1.98
CA ARG A 131 2.08 -20.27 1.43
C ARG A 131 2.57 -19.44 0.22
N SER A 132 2.43 -18.12 0.32
CA SER A 132 2.72 -17.17 -0.77
C SER A 132 4.09 -16.53 -0.57
N LEU A 133 4.98 -16.74 -1.55
CA LEU A 133 6.28 -16.07 -1.57
C LEU A 133 6.11 -14.58 -1.86
N GLY A 134 5.16 -14.21 -2.72
CA GLY A 134 4.84 -12.81 -3.02
C GLY A 134 4.48 -12.01 -1.77
N LEU A 135 3.59 -12.54 -0.90
CA LEU A 135 3.27 -11.90 0.37
C LEU A 135 4.49 -11.80 1.29
N GLY A 136 5.33 -12.84 1.34
CA GLY A 136 6.57 -12.83 2.10
C GLY A 136 7.55 -11.74 1.64
N LEU A 137 7.78 -11.65 0.33
CA LEU A 137 8.65 -10.62 -0.27
C LEU A 137 8.07 -9.22 -0.05
N TYR A 138 6.74 -9.05 -0.12
CA TYR A 138 6.10 -7.77 0.16
C TYR A 138 6.31 -7.32 1.60
N THR A 139 6.20 -8.25 2.56
CA THR A 139 6.52 -7.97 3.97
C THR A 139 7.94 -7.47 4.14
N VAL A 140 8.92 -8.14 3.51
CA VAL A 140 10.32 -7.72 3.54
C VAL A 140 10.50 -6.35 2.89
N ASN A 141 9.82 -6.09 1.77
CA ASN A 141 9.87 -4.80 1.08
C ASN A 141 9.32 -3.66 1.97
N ILE A 142 8.18 -3.87 2.64
CA ILE A 142 7.64 -2.90 3.61
C ILE A 142 8.63 -2.68 4.76
N LEU A 143 9.21 -3.74 5.30
CA LEU A 143 10.15 -3.64 6.41
C LEU A 143 11.41 -2.86 6.00
N LEU A 144 11.96 -3.14 4.82
CA LEU A 144 13.11 -2.43 4.30
C LEU A 144 12.78 -0.97 3.99
N ALA A 145 11.71 -0.70 3.24
CA ALA A 145 11.33 0.67 2.86
C ALA A 145 10.87 1.52 4.06
N GLY A 146 10.20 0.90 5.05
CA GLY A 146 9.63 1.57 6.21
C GLY A 146 10.59 1.72 7.39
N LEU A 147 11.51 0.76 7.60
CA LEU A 147 12.34 0.70 8.83
C LEU A 147 13.85 0.79 8.58
N VAL A 148 14.37 0.42 7.40
CA VAL A 148 15.82 0.17 7.22
C VAL A 148 16.46 1.04 6.13
N LEU A 149 15.90 1.04 4.92
CA LEU A 149 16.48 1.62 3.72
C LEU A 149 15.64 2.80 3.26
N LYS A 150 16.19 4.02 3.41
CA LYS A 150 15.60 5.26 2.89
C LYS A 150 15.77 5.42 1.37
N GLU A 151 15.99 4.33 0.63
CA GLU A 151 16.17 4.33 -0.83
C GLU A 151 14.86 3.96 -1.52
N GLU A 152 14.11 5.00 -1.87
CA GLU A 152 12.71 4.91 -2.24
C GLU A 152 12.47 4.36 -3.67
N TYR A 153 13.38 4.63 -4.62
CA TYR A 153 13.11 4.39 -6.05
C TYR A 153 13.22 2.91 -6.47
N LEU A 154 14.29 2.21 -6.04
CA LEU A 154 14.46 0.77 -6.32
C LEU A 154 13.38 -0.06 -5.60
N GLY A 155 12.91 0.42 -4.46
CA GLY A 155 11.78 -0.17 -3.73
C GLY A 155 10.51 -0.18 -4.56
N GLU A 156 10.20 0.88 -5.32
CA GLU A 156 8.98 0.96 -6.14
C GLU A 156 9.00 -0.06 -7.30
N LEU A 157 10.12 -0.18 -8.04
CA LEU A 157 10.23 -1.16 -9.12
C LEU A 157 10.16 -2.60 -8.61
N THR A 158 10.82 -2.86 -7.47
CA THR A 158 10.76 -4.17 -6.80
C THR A 158 9.33 -4.47 -6.35
N ASN A 159 8.62 -3.46 -5.83
CA ASN A 159 7.23 -3.57 -5.41
C ASN A 159 6.33 -4.04 -6.57
N LEU A 160 6.47 -3.46 -7.77
CA LEU A 160 5.66 -3.85 -8.93
C LEU A 160 5.80 -5.33 -9.29
N GLY A 161 7.03 -5.87 -9.24
CA GLY A 161 7.30 -7.29 -9.48
C GLY A 161 6.71 -8.20 -8.40
N ILE A 162 6.82 -7.80 -7.13
CA ILE A 162 6.23 -8.53 -5.99
C ILE A 162 4.71 -8.64 -6.14
N TRP A 163 4.04 -7.55 -6.52
CA TRP A 163 2.59 -7.57 -6.71
C TRP A 163 2.12 -8.39 -7.91
N TYR A 164 2.92 -8.44 -8.99
CA TYR A 164 2.67 -9.38 -10.09
C TYR A 164 2.75 -10.84 -9.61
N LEU A 165 3.75 -11.17 -8.79
CA LEU A 165 3.87 -12.51 -8.20
C LEU A 165 2.67 -12.82 -7.28
N MET A 166 2.33 -11.91 -6.36
CA MET A 166 1.17 -12.05 -5.47
C MET A 166 -0.13 -12.28 -6.24
N ARG A 167 -0.32 -11.57 -7.37
CA ARG A 167 -1.49 -11.75 -8.23
C ARG A 167 -1.61 -13.18 -8.74
N ASN A 168 -0.51 -13.82 -9.14
CA ASN A 168 -0.53 -15.18 -9.68
C ASN A 168 -0.61 -16.27 -8.60
N GLU A 169 -0.16 -15.98 -7.38
CA GLU A 169 -0.22 -16.92 -6.25
C GLU A 169 -1.57 -16.92 -5.52
N LEU A 170 -2.27 -15.78 -5.51
CA LEU A 170 -3.48 -15.58 -4.71
C LEU A 170 -4.78 -15.56 -5.53
N ALA A 171 -4.70 -15.40 -6.86
CA ALA A 171 -5.85 -15.45 -7.77
C ALA A 171 -6.20 -16.90 -8.13
#